data_AF-A0A7J2MS91-F1
#
_entry.id   AF-A0A7J2MS91-F1
#
_cell.length_a   1.000
_cell.length_b   1.000
_cell.length_c   1.000
_cell.angle_alpha   90.00
_cell.angle_beta   90.00
_cell.angle_gamma   90.00
#
_symmetry.space_group_name_H-M   'P 1'
#
loop_
_entity.id
_entity.type
_entity.pdbx_description
1 polymer ?
#
loop_
_entity_poly.entity_id
_entity_poly.type
_entity_poly.pdbx_seq_one_letter_code
_entity_poly.pdbx_strand_id
1 'polypeptide(L)'
;MKEEKIVEKIDSIESLPLSIKNELKNKLIKVNRKQKLPDKIVKNIINETIQQYEYSLVEPGEAVGTVAAQSIGEPGTQMTLSTFHYAGVAEMNVTLGLPRIIEIVDVRRIPSTPIMTVFLEEEYKNDPQKAKEVATRIEETKIEDITKKISMDVINMEVVLELDRERMEKQNLI
;
A
#
# COMPACT_ATOMS: atom_id res chain seq x y z
N MET A 1 -18.59 -36.56 -13.63
CA MET A 1 -19.58 -35.47 -13.80
C MET A 1 -19.24 -34.53 -14.97
N LYS A 2 -20.26 -33.94 -15.63
CA LYS A 2 -20.07 -32.75 -16.50
C LYS A 2 -19.60 -31.57 -15.64
N GLU A 3 -18.68 -30.76 -16.15
CA GLU A 3 -18.09 -29.61 -15.43
C GLU A 3 -19.18 -28.63 -14.94
N GLU A 4 -20.25 -28.45 -15.72
CA GLU A 4 -21.43 -27.62 -15.38
C GLU A 4 -22.11 -28.04 -14.06
N LYS A 5 -22.25 -29.35 -13.81
CA LYS A 5 -22.87 -29.85 -12.57
C LYS A 5 -22.00 -29.63 -11.32
N ILE A 6 -20.69 -29.43 -11.49
CA ILE A 6 -19.78 -29.12 -10.38
C ILE A 6 -19.93 -27.65 -10.02
N VAL A 7 -20.01 -26.78 -11.03
CA VAL A 7 -20.16 -25.34 -10.84
C VAL A 7 -21.49 -25.01 -10.16
N GLU A 8 -22.62 -25.56 -10.64
CA GLU A 8 -23.94 -25.35 -10.02
C GLU A 8 -23.98 -25.77 -8.55
N LYS A 9 -23.36 -26.91 -8.20
CA LYS A 9 -23.31 -27.41 -6.82
C LYS A 9 -22.48 -26.52 -5.90
N ILE A 10 -21.41 -25.90 -6.41
CA ILE A 10 -20.58 -25.01 -5.62
C ILE A 10 -21.26 -23.65 -5.45
N ASP A 11 -21.97 -23.19 -6.47
CA ASP A 11 -22.74 -21.93 -6.43
C ASP A 11 -23.94 -22.01 -5.49
N SER A 12 -24.57 -23.18 -5.35
CA SER A 12 -25.68 -23.38 -4.41
C SER A 12 -25.28 -23.37 -2.93
N ILE A 13 -23.98 -23.40 -2.58
CA ILE A 13 -23.54 -23.44 -1.18
C ILE A 13 -23.46 -22.02 -0.64
N GLU A 14 -24.42 -21.60 0.17
CA GLU A 14 -24.44 -20.22 0.69
C GLU A 14 -23.37 -19.96 1.77
N SER A 15 -22.96 -20.99 2.52
CA SER A 15 -22.07 -20.88 3.69
C SER A 15 -20.63 -20.48 3.38
N LEU A 16 -20.16 -20.61 2.13
CA LEU A 16 -18.77 -20.35 1.76
C LEU A 16 -18.56 -18.96 1.11
N PRO A 17 -17.48 -18.25 1.45
CA PRO A 17 -17.07 -17.03 0.76
C PRO A 17 -16.79 -17.24 -0.74
N LEU A 18 -17.03 -16.20 -1.55
CA LEU A 18 -16.80 -16.20 -3.00
C LEU A 18 -15.36 -16.58 -3.38
N SER A 19 -14.37 -16.12 -2.62
CA SER A 19 -12.95 -16.44 -2.86
C SER A 19 -12.69 -17.95 -2.76
N ILE A 20 -13.22 -18.60 -1.72
CA ILE A 20 -13.09 -20.04 -1.52
C ILE A 20 -13.84 -20.81 -2.61
N LYS A 21 -15.05 -20.37 -2.96
CA LYS A 21 -15.83 -20.97 -4.06
C LYS A 21 -15.07 -20.93 -5.39
N ASN A 22 -14.50 -19.78 -5.73
CA ASN A 22 -13.75 -19.60 -6.96
C ASN A 22 -12.48 -20.46 -7.00
N GLU A 23 -11.76 -20.52 -5.88
CA GLU A 23 -10.57 -21.36 -5.76
C GLU A 23 -10.91 -22.85 -5.87
N LEU A 24 -11.97 -23.28 -5.19
CA LEU A 24 -12.46 -24.65 -5.22
C LEU A 24 -12.89 -25.06 -6.64
N LYS A 25 -13.64 -24.21 -7.35
CA LYS A 25 -14.02 -24.43 -8.76
C LYS A 25 -12.79 -24.61 -9.64
N ASN A 26 -11.85 -23.67 -9.57
CA ASN A 26 -10.65 -23.67 -10.39
C ASN A 26 -9.80 -24.93 -10.14
N LYS A 27 -9.62 -25.34 -8.88
CA LYS A 27 -8.87 -26.55 -8.53
C LYS A 27 -9.60 -27.82 -8.95
N LEU A 28 -10.90 -27.95 -8.65
CA LEU A 28 -11.67 -29.14 -9.00
C LEU A 28 -11.79 -29.36 -10.51
N ILE A 29 -11.96 -28.31 -11.30
CA ILE A 29 -12.00 -28.42 -12.77
C ILE A 29 -10.64 -28.88 -13.30
N LYS A 30 -9.53 -28.30 -12.82
CA LYS A 30 -8.16 -28.69 -13.22
C LYS A 30 -7.87 -30.16 -12.91
N VAL A 31 -8.25 -30.65 -11.74
CA VAL A 31 -8.00 -32.04 -11.33
C VAL A 31 -8.95 -33.01 -12.05
N ASN A 32 -10.22 -32.64 -12.22
CA ASN A 32 -11.20 -33.48 -12.91
C ASN A 32 -10.82 -33.73 -14.38
N ARG A 33 -10.23 -32.73 -15.07
CA ARG A 33 -9.70 -32.89 -16.43
C ARG A 33 -8.56 -33.91 -16.52
N LYS A 34 -7.72 -34.00 -15.48
CA LYS A 34 -6.55 -34.89 -15.45
C LYS A 34 -6.87 -36.32 -15.01
N GLN A 35 -7.75 -36.49 -14.02
CA GLN A 35 -7.93 -37.77 -13.33
C GLN A 35 -9.34 -38.36 -13.45
N LYS A 36 -10.30 -37.66 -14.08
CA LYS A 36 -11.72 -38.05 -14.17
C LYS A 36 -12.26 -38.54 -12.82
N LEU A 37 -12.42 -37.61 -11.89
CA LEU A 37 -12.80 -37.91 -10.52
C LEU A 37 -14.22 -38.53 -10.46
N PRO A 38 -14.42 -39.59 -9.67
CA PRO A 38 -15.74 -40.08 -9.31
C PRO A 38 -16.55 -39.00 -8.59
N ASP A 39 -17.85 -38.92 -8.87
CA ASP A 39 -18.75 -37.93 -8.27
C ASP A 39 -18.78 -38.01 -6.73
N LYS A 40 -18.49 -39.19 -6.16
CA LYS A 40 -18.36 -39.41 -4.71
C LYS A 40 -17.18 -38.64 -4.11
N ILE A 41 -16.04 -38.63 -4.79
CA ILE A 41 -14.84 -37.94 -4.31
C ILE A 41 -15.05 -36.43 -4.37
N VAL A 42 -15.68 -35.92 -5.43
CA VAL A 42 -15.99 -34.49 -5.55
C VAL A 42 -16.93 -34.02 -4.43
N LYS A 43 -17.98 -34.79 -4.13
CA LYS A 43 -18.88 -34.50 -3.01
C LYS A 43 -18.15 -34.51 -1.67
N ASN A 44 -17.27 -35.50 -1.44
CA ASN A 44 -16.49 -35.56 -0.21
C ASN A 44 -15.59 -34.32 -0.06
N ILE A 45 -14.88 -33.91 -1.11
CA ILE A 45 -14.02 -32.71 -1.06
C ILE A 45 -14.83 -31.46 -0.72
N ILE A 46 -16.01 -31.31 -1.33
CA ILE A 46 -16.90 -30.17 -1.03
C ILE A 46 -17.34 -30.20 0.43
N ASN A 47 -17.80 -31.35 0.93
CA ASN A 47 -18.25 -31.49 2.31
C ASN A 47 -17.12 -31.26 3.32
N GLU A 48 -15.94 -31.81 3.08
CA GLU A 48 -14.75 -31.56 3.90
C GLU A 48 -14.38 -30.08 3.91
N THR A 49 -14.45 -29.40 2.76
CA THR A 49 -14.17 -27.96 2.70
C THR A 49 -15.16 -27.15 3.53
N ILE A 50 -16.45 -27.52 3.51
CA ILE A 50 -17.47 -26.87 4.34
C ILE A 50 -17.18 -27.13 5.82
N GLN A 51 -16.91 -28.37 6.20
CA GLN A 51 -16.62 -28.73 7.59
C GLN A 51 -15.37 -28.01 8.12
N GLN A 52 -14.30 -27.95 7.33
CA GLN A 52 -13.08 -27.24 7.71
C GLN A 52 -13.33 -25.73 7.85
N TYR A 53 -14.15 -25.15 6.98
CA TYR A 53 -14.54 -23.75 7.08
C TYR A 53 -15.34 -23.48 8.36
N GLU A 54 -16.36 -24.28 8.64
CA GLU A 54 -17.16 -24.17 9.87
C GLU A 54 -16.32 -24.33 11.14
N TYR A 55 -15.37 -25.28 11.12
CA TYR A 55 -14.44 -25.49 12.24
C TYR A 55 -13.45 -24.33 12.42
N SER A 56 -13.13 -23.61 11.36
CA SER A 56 -12.21 -22.44 11.42
C SER A 56 -12.87 -21.16 11.93
N LEU A 57 -14.18 -21.16 12.15
CA LEU A 57 -14.89 -20.01 12.68
C LEU A 57 -14.53 -19.77 14.15
N VAL A 58 -14.43 -18.50 14.53
CA VAL A 58 -14.19 -18.10 15.91
C VAL A 58 -15.39 -18.44 16.80
N GLU A 59 -15.12 -18.93 18.02
CA GLU A 59 -16.17 -19.23 18.98
C GLU A 59 -16.86 -17.94 19.48
N PRO A 60 -18.20 -17.93 19.60
CA PRO A 60 -18.91 -16.79 20.17
C PRO A 60 -18.49 -16.54 21.63
N GLY A 61 -18.17 -15.28 21.95
CA GLY A 61 -17.75 -14.88 23.30
C GLY A 61 -16.24 -14.76 23.49
N GLU A 62 -15.44 -15.08 22.46
CA GLU A 62 -13.98 -14.93 22.50
C GLU A 62 -13.55 -13.45 22.64
N ALA A 63 -12.49 -13.21 23.42
CA ALA A 63 -11.98 -11.86 23.72
C ALA A 63 -11.09 -11.31 22.59
N VAL A 64 -11.65 -11.23 21.38
CA VAL A 64 -10.92 -10.87 20.14
C VAL A 64 -10.21 -9.51 20.23
N GLY A 65 -10.76 -8.56 20.98
CA GLY A 65 -10.14 -7.24 21.16
C GLY A 65 -8.82 -7.30 21.93
N THR A 66 -8.76 -8.08 23.00
CA THR A 66 -7.54 -8.25 23.81
C THR A 66 -6.46 -8.99 23.03
N VAL A 67 -6.84 -10.09 22.37
CA VAL A 67 -5.91 -10.89 21.55
C VAL A 67 -5.37 -10.06 20.39
N ALA A 68 -6.22 -9.29 19.70
CA ALA A 68 -5.80 -8.41 18.61
C ALA A 68 -4.85 -7.31 19.10
N ALA A 69 -5.15 -6.67 20.24
CA ALA A 69 -4.31 -5.63 20.83
C ALA A 69 -2.92 -6.14 21.22
N GLN A 70 -2.84 -7.34 21.80
CA GLN A 70 -1.57 -8.00 22.09
C GLN A 70 -0.81 -8.37 20.81
N SER A 71 -1.50 -8.98 19.84
CA SER A 71 -0.90 -9.45 18.58
C SER A 71 -0.28 -8.33 17.75
N ILE A 72 -0.89 -7.13 17.76
CA ILE A 72 -0.32 -5.95 17.08
C ILE A 72 0.77 -5.25 17.92
N GLY A 73 0.64 -5.27 19.25
CA GLY A 73 1.52 -4.55 20.16
C GLY A 73 2.84 -5.26 20.46
N GLU A 74 2.84 -6.59 20.56
CA GLU A 74 4.02 -7.39 20.90
C GLU A 74 5.16 -7.21 19.88
N PRO A 75 4.93 -7.29 18.55
CA PRO A 75 5.97 -7.00 17.55
C PRO A 75 6.52 -5.58 17.66
N GLY A 76 5.72 -4.62 18.15
CA GLY A 76 6.15 -3.23 18.32
C GLY A 76 7.36 -3.08 19.23
N THR A 77 7.51 -3.96 20.22
CA THR A 77 8.68 -4.00 21.11
C THR A 77 9.93 -4.59 20.44
N GLN A 78 9.72 -5.45 19.44
CA GLN A 78 10.77 -6.09 18.65
C GLN A 78 11.18 -5.22 17.44
N MET A 79 10.39 -4.20 17.09
CA MET A 79 10.70 -3.24 16.04
C MET A 79 11.74 -2.22 16.52
N THR A 80 12.95 -2.67 16.82
CA THR A 80 14.04 -1.87 17.39
C THR A 80 15.10 -1.42 16.37
N LEU A 81 14.72 -1.21 15.10
CA LEU A 81 15.48 -0.62 13.98
C LEU A 81 15.79 -1.64 12.86
N SER A 82 14.92 -1.69 11.85
CA SER A 82 15.23 -2.36 10.59
C SER A 82 15.56 -1.32 9.52
N THR A 83 16.86 -1.12 9.33
CA THR A 83 17.54 -0.68 8.10
C THR A 83 17.25 0.72 7.55
N PHE A 84 17.96 1.73 8.05
CA PHE A 84 18.23 3.02 7.39
C PHE A 84 19.18 2.91 6.18
N HIS A 85 19.16 1.77 5.48
CA HIS A 85 19.92 1.59 4.24
C HIS A 85 18.99 1.04 3.15
N TYR A 86 18.06 1.88 2.72
CA TYR A 86 17.43 1.68 1.42
C TYR A 86 18.45 2.07 0.35
N ALA A 87 19.13 1.08 -0.22
CA ALA A 87 19.97 1.27 -1.38
C ALA A 87 19.09 1.68 -2.58
N GLY A 88 19.08 2.96 -2.94
CA GLY A 88 18.63 3.38 -4.27
C GLY A 88 17.88 4.70 -4.42
N VAL A 89 17.40 5.35 -3.35
CA VAL A 89 16.70 6.65 -3.47
C VAL A 89 17.10 7.54 -2.29
N ALA A 90 17.85 8.61 -2.58
CA ALA A 90 18.58 9.42 -1.59
C ALA A 90 17.69 10.28 -0.65
N GLU A 91 16.36 10.33 -0.85
CA GLU A 91 15.53 11.38 -0.24
C GLU A 91 14.26 10.90 0.47
N MET A 92 14.04 9.59 0.62
CA MET A 92 12.88 9.11 1.39
C MET A 92 13.22 8.96 2.87
N ASN A 93 13.31 10.08 3.59
CA ASN A 93 13.23 10.12 5.05
C ASN A 93 11.80 9.81 5.50
N VAL A 94 11.28 8.64 5.14
CA VAL A 94 9.96 8.19 5.60
C VAL A 94 10.12 7.79 7.07
N THR A 95 9.19 8.17 7.94
CA THR A 95 9.09 7.62 9.29
C THR A 95 8.73 6.14 9.21
N LEU A 96 9.68 5.27 8.86
CA LEU A 96 9.44 3.83 8.76
C LEU A 96 9.47 3.22 10.16
N GLY A 97 8.45 2.40 10.47
CA GLY A 97 8.42 1.56 11.66
C GLY A 97 7.41 2.00 12.72
N LEU A 98 7.78 1.84 13.99
CA LEU A 98 6.90 2.04 15.14
C LEU A 98 6.34 3.47 15.26
N PRO A 99 7.10 4.55 15.01
CA PRO A 99 6.56 5.91 15.09
C PRO A 99 5.35 6.14 14.19
N ARG A 100 5.35 5.54 12.98
CA ARG A 100 4.23 5.68 12.04
C ARG A 100 2.99 4.92 12.47
N ILE A 101 3.15 3.74 13.07
CA ILE A 101 2.03 2.97 13.63
C ILE A 101 1.36 3.80 14.73
N ILE A 102 2.15 4.43 15.62
CA ILE A 102 1.64 5.30 16.68
C ILE A 102 0.87 6.48 16.08
N GLU A 103 1.40 7.17 15.07
CA GLU A 103 0.69 8.29 14.42
C GLU A 103 -0.67 7.91 13.86
N ILE A 104 -0.78 6.73 13.25
CA ILE A 104 -2.02 6.22 12.65
C ILE A 104 -3.03 5.84 13.73
N VAL A 105 -2.61 5.12 14.76
CA VAL A 105 -3.49 4.66 15.85
C VAL A 105 -3.97 5.85 16.70
N ASP A 106 -3.10 6.83 16.98
CA ASP A 106 -3.44 8.03 17.75
C ASP A 106 -4.26 9.05 16.94
N VAL A 107 -4.50 8.81 15.65
CA VAL A 107 -5.25 9.70 14.75
C VAL A 107 -4.66 11.12 14.78
N ARG A 108 -3.35 11.25 14.62
CA ARG A 108 -2.70 12.57 14.60
C ARG A 108 -3.16 13.38 13.39
N ARG A 109 -3.56 14.64 13.63
CA ARG A 109 -4.06 15.54 12.58
C ARG A 109 -3.03 15.81 11.47
N ILE A 110 -1.76 15.94 11.84
CA ILE A 110 -0.66 16.20 10.91
C ILE A 110 0.41 15.13 11.18
N PRO A 111 0.66 14.21 10.22
CA PRO A 111 1.73 13.23 10.36
C PRO A 111 3.10 13.91 10.20
N SER A 112 4.15 13.34 10.79
CA SER A 112 5.48 13.95 10.76
C SER A 112 6.09 14.00 9.36
N THR A 113 5.81 12.99 8.51
CA THR A 113 6.27 12.93 7.12
C THR A 113 5.11 12.58 6.18
N PRO A 114 4.29 13.56 5.75
CA PRO A 114 3.21 13.33 4.79
C PRO A 114 3.79 13.02 3.41
N ILE A 115 3.28 11.98 2.77
CA ILE A 115 3.68 11.56 1.41
C ILE A 115 2.40 11.36 0.61
N MET A 116 2.41 11.79 -0.64
CA MET A 116 1.33 11.58 -1.60
C MET A 116 1.84 10.86 -2.84
N THR A 117 1.05 9.93 -3.36
CA THR A 117 1.28 9.34 -4.68
C THR A 117 0.35 10.01 -5.68
N VAL A 118 0.93 10.80 -6.59
CA VAL A 118 0.17 11.51 -7.63
C VAL A 118 0.15 10.65 -8.89
N PHE A 119 -1.05 10.26 -9.32
CA PHE A 119 -1.25 9.54 -10.57
C PHE A 119 -1.48 10.52 -11.71
N LEU A 120 -0.82 10.28 -12.84
CA LEU A 120 -0.97 11.08 -14.05
C LEU A 120 -2.07 10.51 -14.95
N GLU A 121 -2.83 11.39 -15.59
CA GLU A 121 -3.82 11.03 -16.61
C GLU A 121 -3.14 10.47 -17.87
N GLU A 122 -3.89 9.76 -18.72
CA GLU A 122 -3.34 9.05 -19.89
C GLU A 122 -2.52 9.95 -20.82
N GLU A 123 -2.90 11.23 -20.94
CA GLU A 123 -2.22 12.24 -21.77
C GLU A 123 -0.80 12.61 -21.28
N TYR A 124 -0.54 12.43 -19.97
CA TYR A 124 0.70 12.80 -19.28
C TYR A 124 1.51 11.58 -18.83
N LYS A 125 0.87 10.41 -18.71
CA LYS A 125 1.43 9.18 -18.11
C LYS A 125 2.61 8.60 -18.87
N ASN A 126 2.62 8.70 -20.20
CA ASN A 126 3.62 8.03 -21.05
C ASN A 126 4.78 8.96 -21.48
N ASP A 127 4.73 10.24 -21.10
CA ASP A 127 5.72 11.24 -21.51
C ASP A 127 6.49 11.78 -20.29
N PRO A 128 7.78 11.45 -20.15
CA PRO A 128 8.61 11.93 -19.04
C PRO A 128 8.71 13.46 -18.97
N GLN A 129 8.65 14.17 -20.09
CA GLN A 129 8.76 15.64 -20.10
C GLN A 129 7.51 16.27 -19.50
N LYS A 130 6.33 15.78 -19.88
CA LYS A 130 5.05 16.20 -19.32
C LYS A 130 4.91 15.85 -17.84
N ALA A 131 5.38 14.67 -17.44
CA ALA A 131 5.43 14.28 -16.03
C ALA A 131 6.29 15.25 -15.20
N LYS A 132 7.46 15.65 -15.73
CA LYS A 132 8.33 16.63 -15.09
C LYS A 132 7.65 18.00 -14.99
N GLU A 133 6.96 18.43 -16.03
CA GLU A 133 6.20 19.69 -16.01
C GLU A 133 5.15 19.72 -14.89
N VAL A 134 4.39 18.64 -14.73
CA VAL A 134 3.42 18.52 -13.63
C VAL A 134 4.11 18.53 -12.27
N ALA A 135 5.24 17.84 -12.14
CA ALA A 135 6.02 17.83 -10.90
C ALA A 135 6.49 19.23 -10.51
N THR A 136 7.09 19.99 -11.44
CA THR A 136 7.53 21.37 -11.20
C THR A 136 6.38 22.31 -10.86
N ARG A 137 5.18 22.10 -11.41
CA ARG A 137 3.99 22.91 -11.07
C ARG A 137 3.47 22.64 -9.65
N ILE A 138 3.68 21.44 -9.11
CA ILE A 138 3.25 21.06 -7.76
C ILE A 138 4.30 21.43 -6.72
N GLU A 139 5.58 21.42 -7.10
CA GLU A 139 6.69 21.77 -6.23
C GLU A 139 6.61 23.24 -5.80
N GLU A 140 6.49 23.47 -4.49
CA GLU A 140 6.57 24.81 -3.92
C GLU A 140 8.05 25.21 -3.80
N THR A 141 8.43 26.29 -4.49
CA THR A 141 9.78 26.87 -4.39
C THR A 141 9.70 28.24 -3.73
N LYS A 142 10.45 28.45 -2.65
CA LYS A 142 10.57 29.74 -1.98
C LYS A 142 11.80 30.49 -2.47
N ILE A 143 11.84 31.80 -2.23
CA ILE A 143 12.98 32.66 -2.59
C ILE A 143 14.26 32.17 -1.89
N GLU A 144 14.14 31.65 -0.67
CA GLU A 144 15.26 31.06 0.08
C GLU A 144 15.87 29.83 -0.62
N ASP A 145 15.07 29.02 -1.32
CA ASP A 145 15.53 27.81 -2.01
C ASP A 145 16.39 28.16 -3.24
N ILE A 146 16.10 29.28 -3.90
CA ILE A 146 16.80 29.77 -5.09
C ILE A 146 17.87 30.83 -4.81
N THR A 147 18.09 31.19 -3.55
CA THR A 147 19.09 32.20 -3.16
C THR A 147 20.36 31.53 -2.62
N LYS A 148 21.53 31.86 -3.21
CA LYS A 148 22.85 31.44 -2.70
C LYS A 148 23.21 32.16 -1.41
N LYS A 149 22.94 33.47 -1.36
CA LYS A 149 23.32 34.33 -0.25
C LYS A 149 22.35 35.47 -0.08
N ILE A 150 21.94 35.70 1.17
CA ILE A 150 21.18 36.87 1.60
C ILE A 150 22.17 37.78 2.32
N SER A 151 22.28 39.03 1.86
CA SER A 151 23.11 40.05 2.50
C SER A 151 22.33 41.34 2.68
N MET A 152 22.70 42.13 3.69
CA MET A 152 22.07 43.40 3.98
C MET A 152 23.09 44.52 3.77
N ASP A 153 22.75 45.48 2.91
CA ASP A 153 23.46 46.73 2.81
C ASP A 153 22.85 47.72 3.80
N VAL A 154 23.54 47.94 4.92
CA VAL A 154 23.09 48.80 6.01
C VAL A 154 23.16 50.28 5.65
N ILE A 155 24.00 50.66 4.67
CA ILE A 155 24.18 52.06 4.28
C ILE A 155 23.01 52.51 3.42
N ASN A 156 22.62 51.68 2.46
CA ASN A 156 21.49 51.94 1.57
C ASN A 156 20.16 51.40 2.12
N MET A 157 20.18 50.69 3.26
CA MET A 157 19.02 50.02 3.85
C MET A 157 18.36 49.01 2.89
N GLU A 158 19.18 48.26 2.15
CA GLU A 158 18.74 47.29 1.13
C GLU A 158 19.05 45.85 1.53
N VAL A 159 18.26 44.90 1.02
CA VAL A 159 18.52 43.46 1.11
C VAL A 159 18.93 42.97 -0.28
N VAL A 160 20.15 42.46 -0.39
CA VAL A 160 20.72 41.94 -1.63
C VAL A 160 20.65 40.41 -1.59
N LEU A 161 19.88 39.86 -2.52
CA LEU A 161 19.71 38.42 -2.74
C LEU A 161 20.59 38.01 -3.93
N GLU A 162 21.57 37.15 -3.69
CA GLU A 162 22.38 36.55 -4.75
C GLU A 162 21.71 35.25 -5.20
N LEU A 163 21.07 35.26 -6.38
CA LEU A 163 20.31 34.12 -6.88
C LEU A 163 21.20 33.02 -7.48
N ASP A 164 20.79 31.76 -7.30
CA ASP A 164 21.43 30.59 -7.87
C ASP A 164 20.85 30.23 -9.24
N ARG A 165 21.59 30.55 -10.31
CA ARG A 165 21.16 30.23 -11.69
C ARG A 165 20.94 28.74 -11.92
N GLU A 166 21.78 27.86 -11.35
CA GLU A 166 21.65 26.42 -11.58
C GLU A 166 20.37 25.86 -10.95
N ARG A 167 19.96 26.39 -9.78
CA ARG A 167 18.71 26.00 -9.12
C ARG A 167 17.50 26.54 -9.88
N MET A 168 17.58 27.77 -10.38
CA MET A 168 16.52 28.38 -11.16
C MET A 168 16.28 27.66 -12.50
N GLU A 169 17.35 27.24 -13.20
CA GLU A 169 17.23 26.45 -14.44
C GLU A 169 16.62 25.06 -14.18
N LYS A 170 16.99 24.39 -13.08
CA LYS A 170 16.41 23.09 -12.71
C LYS A 170 14.91 23.17 -12.41
N GLN A 171 14.48 24.29 -11.82
CA GLN A 171 13.09 24.61 -11.49
C GLN A 171 12.30 25.20 -12.68
N ASN A 172 12.89 25.30 -13.89
CA ASN A 172 12.31 25.96 -15.06
C ASN A 172 11.82 27.41 -14.77
N LEU A 173 12.51 28.13 -13.89
CA LEU A 173 12.17 29.53 -13.55
C LEU A 173 12.78 30.54 -14.52
N ILE A 174 13.81 30.15 -15.27
CA ILE A 174 14.53 30.95 -16.28
C ILE A 174 14.92 30.05 -17.45
#